data_AF-A0A1V4WTC6-F1
#
_entry.id   AF-A0A1V4WTC6-F1
#
_cell.length_a   1.000
_cell.length_b   1.000
_cell.length_c   1.000
_cell.angle_alpha   90.00
_cell.angle_beta   90.00
_cell.angle_gamma   90.00
#
_symmetry.space_group_name_H-M   'P 1'
#
loop_
_entity.id
_entity.type
_entity.pdbx_description
1 polymer ?
#
loop_
_entity_poly.entity_id
_entity_poly.type
_entity_poly.pdbx_seq_one_letter_code
_entity_poly.pdbx_strand_id
1 'polypeptide(L)'
;MKERTLRGTRNLQLPALFCALAVFLLLPLFAGAQSTAGTGEDAKPAVKGEAGSPFDSIKKTYAGITSLEASFHQKIFVSGIKKIRDFDGDFYFKRHKGFLWKYTKPKAKTFLYDGHHMWQDEEDKTFVLKSKVSREKTGGTFFDLVEDIARIDNLFTVKQHSMLAGMEYFELIPKKDSTVNMAKIWIDKKNLLRKIEILEFTGNINTIEFTDIKVNAPVSDSKVIYKSNGVKDVVER
;
A
#
# COMPACT_ATOMS: atom_id res chain seq x y z
N MET A 1 -46.16 11.81 -41.82
CA MET A 1 -46.82 12.24 -40.57
C MET A 1 -46.27 11.38 -39.42
N LYS A 2 -45.38 11.98 -38.63
CA LYS A 2 -45.00 11.72 -37.22
C LYS A 2 -44.57 10.31 -36.76
N GLU A 3 -43.25 10.18 -36.64
CA GLU A 3 -42.48 9.82 -35.44
C GLU A 3 -42.97 8.68 -34.52
N ARG A 4 -42.17 7.62 -34.43
CA ARG A 4 -42.08 6.77 -33.23
C ARG A 4 -40.65 6.72 -32.73
N THR A 5 -40.47 7.38 -31.60
CA THR A 5 -39.31 7.47 -30.74
C THR A 5 -38.88 6.09 -30.24
N LEU A 6 -37.70 5.62 -30.62
CA LEU A 6 -37.00 4.55 -29.91
C LEU A 6 -35.87 5.16 -29.08
N ARG A 7 -36.14 5.26 -27.77
CA ARG A 7 -35.18 5.57 -26.72
C ARG A 7 -33.98 4.64 -26.85
N GLY A 8 -32.83 5.19 -27.22
CA GLY A 8 -31.55 4.54 -27.03
C GLY A 8 -31.28 4.40 -25.53
N THR A 9 -31.38 3.18 -25.02
CA THR A 9 -30.80 2.82 -23.74
C THR A 9 -29.28 2.90 -23.87
N ARG A 10 -28.72 4.05 -23.48
CA ARG A 10 -27.29 4.16 -23.18
C ARG A 10 -26.98 3.19 -22.04
N ASN A 11 -26.50 2.00 -22.39
CA ASN A 11 -25.81 1.11 -21.46
C ASN A 11 -24.58 1.85 -20.95
N LEU A 12 -24.74 2.54 -19.81
CA LEU A 12 -23.65 3.09 -19.04
C LEU A 12 -22.96 1.91 -18.33
N GLN A 13 -22.13 1.17 -19.06
CA GLN A 13 -21.16 0.30 -18.42
C GLN A 13 -20.17 1.19 -17.67
N LEU A 14 -20.43 1.40 -16.37
CA LEU A 14 -19.46 1.95 -15.43
C LEU A 14 -18.21 1.06 -15.49
N PRO A 15 -17.02 1.60 -15.78
CA PRO A 15 -15.82 0.79 -15.77
C PRO A 15 -15.55 0.32 -14.34
N ALA A 16 -15.38 -0.99 -14.21
CA ALA A 16 -15.20 -1.72 -12.98
C ALA A 16 -13.91 -1.30 -12.24
N LEU A 17 -14.07 -1.09 -10.92
CA LEU A 17 -13.17 -1.50 -9.85
C LEU A 17 -11.65 -1.30 -10.05
N PHE A 18 -11.15 -0.11 -9.69
CA PHE A 18 -9.75 0.04 -9.26
C PHE A 18 -9.62 -0.46 -7.82
N CYS A 19 -9.21 -1.72 -7.64
CA CYS A 19 -8.86 -2.29 -6.33
C CYS A 19 -7.35 -2.52 -6.23
N ALA A 20 -6.78 -1.84 -5.23
CA ALA A 20 -5.70 -2.31 -4.36
C ALA A 20 -4.38 -2.71 -5.05
N LEU A 21 -3.68 -1.70 -5.57
CA LEU A 21 -2.21 -1.51 -5.47
C LEU A 21 -1.77 -0.23 -6.20
N ALA A 22 -2.71 0.47 -6.86
CA ALA A 22 -2.48 1.73 -7.53
C ALA A 22 -2.72 2.91 -6.58
N VAL A 23 -1.76 3.16 -5.69
CA VAL A 23 -1.49 4.54 -5.28
C VAL A 23 -0.50 5.06 -6.34
N PHE A 24 -1.01 5.92 -7.22
CA PHE A 24 -0.35 6.59 -8.37
C PHE A 24 -0.08 5.78 -9.66
N LEU A 25 -1.03 5.88 -10.59
CA LEU A 25 -0.73 6.11 -12.00
C LEU A 25 -1.78 7.08 -12.55
N LEU A 26 -1.56 8.39 -12.31
CA LEU A 26 -2.02 9.54 -13.11
C LEU A 26 -1.54 10.83 -12.39
N LEU A 27 -0.55 11.52 -12.97
CA LEU A 27 -0.12 12.89 -12.69
C LEU A 27 -0.25 13.68 -14.02
N PRO A 28 -0.13 15.02 -14.06
CA PRO A 28 -0.67 16.06 -13.17
C PRO A 28 -1.28 17.24 -13.98
N LEU A 29 -1.96 18.20 -13.32
CA LEU A 29 -1.93 19.61 -13.76
C LEU A 29 -1.90 20.53 -12.54
N PHE A 30 -0.83 21.31 -12.46
CA PHE A 30 -0.57 22.38 -11.49
C PHE A 30 -1.34 23.66 -11.82
N ALA A 31 -1.74 24.40 -10.76
CA ALA A 31 -1.66 25.86 -10.57
C ALA A 31 -2.58 26.21 -9.38
N GLY A 32 -2.25 27.02 -8.38
CA GLY A 32 -1.13 27.92 -8.12
C GLY A 32 -1.27 28.43 -6.66
N ALA A 33 -0.21 29.05 -6.17
CA ALA A 33 0.06 29.43 -4.78
C ALA A 33 -0.92 30.45 -4.15
N GLN A 34 -0.99 30.46 -2.81
CA GLN A 34 -0.41 31.55 -1.99
C GLN A 34 -0.43 31.26 -0.49
N SER A 35 0.65 31.69 0.15
CA SER A 35 0.95 31.67 1.58
C SER A 35 0.42 32.93 2.25
N THR A 36 0.01 32.85 3.52
CA THR A 36 0.30 33.89 4.51
C THR A 36 0.50 33.29 5.90
N ALA A 37 1.56 33.75 6.55
CA ALA A 37 2.02 33.41 7.89
C ALA A 37 1.08 33.97 8.99
N GLY A 38 1.16 33.34 10.18
CA GLY A 38 0.57 33.84 11.42
C GLY A 38 1.35 33.29 12.61
N THR A 39 1.84 34.20 13.44
CA THR A 39 2.83 34.12 14.50
C THR A 39 2.33 33.57 15.85
N GLY A 40 3.23 32.86 16.54
CA GLY A 40 3.48 33.01 17.99
C GLY A 40 2.61 32.21 18.97
N GLU A 41 3.23 31.31 19.72
CA GLU A 41 3.25 31.39 21.20
C GLU A 41 4.22 30.37 21.81
N ASP A 42 4.87 30.82 22.89
CA ASP A 42 5.96 30.20 23.60
C ASP A 42 5.60 28.86 24.26
N ALA A 43 6.34 27.80 23.92
CA ALA A 43 6.39 26.57 24.71
C ALA A 43 7.82 26.32 25.19
N LYS A 44 7.99 26.49 26.50
CA LYS A 44 9.14 26.09 27.33
C LYS A 44 9.73 24.75 26.86
N PRO A 45 11.06 24.62 26.68
CA PRO A 45 11.66 23.41 26.14
C PRO A 45 11.50 22.27 27.14
N ALA A 46 10.72 21.26 26.76
CA ALA A 46 10.77 19.97 27.41
C ALA A 46 12.16 19.37 27.20
N VAL A 47 12.77 18.94 28.29
CA VAL A 47 14.07 18.27 28.33
C VAL A 47 14.04 17.08 27.39
N LYS A 48 14.68 17.23 26.24
CA LYS A 48 14.87 16.18 25.24
C LYS A 48 16.00 15.28 25.77
N GLY A 49 15.64 14.30 26.60
CA GLY A 49 16.46 13.09 26.66
C GLY A 49 16.54 12.55 25.24
N GLU A 50 17.72 12.10 24.81
CA GLU A 50 17.90 11.36 23.55
C GLU A 50 17.15 10.02 23.64
N ALA A 51 15.82 10.08 23.64
CA ALA A 51 15.00 8.95 23.28
C ALA A 51 15.12 8.84 21.76
N GLY A 52 15.72 7.74 21.31
CA GLY A 52 15.73 7.35 19.90
C GLY A 52 14.32 7.39 19.31
N SER A 53 14.23 7.38 17.98
CA SER A 53 12.93 7.34 17.32
C SER A 53 12.13 6.15 17.88
N PRO A 54 10.83 6.30 18.17
CA PRO A 54 10.01 5.19 18.67
C PRO A 54 9.92 4.03 17.65
N PHE A 55 10.42 4.24 16.43
CA PHE A 55 10.56 3.21 15.41
C PHE A 55 11.93 2.53 15.38
N ASP A 56 12.90 2.86 16.22
CA ASP A 56 14.28 2.37 16.07
C ASP A 56 14.38 0.85 16.13
N SER A 57 13.65 0.20 17.04
CA SER A 57 13.55 -1.26 17.11
C SER A 57 12.91 -1.85 15.85
N ILE A 58 11.83 -1.23 15.37
CA ILE A 58 11.09 -1.63 14.17
C ILE A 58 11.98 -1.51 12.92
N LYS A 59 12.59 -0.35 12.71
CA LYS A 59 13.51 -0.10 11.60
C LYS A 59 14.67 -1.08 11.61
N LYS A 60 15.26 -1.35 12.78
CA LYS A 60 16.35 -2.33 12.92
C LYS A 60 15.90 -3.73 12.53
N THR A 61 14.73 -4.17 12.98
CA THR A 61 14.15 -5.46 12.56
C THR A 61 13.97 -5.49 11.04
N TYR A 62 13.30 -4.50 10.46
CA TYR A 62 12.97 -4.47 9.03
C TYR A 62 14.20 -4.32 8.12
N ALA A 63 15.24 -3.61 8.56
CA ALA A 63 16.52 -3.53 7.85
C ALA A 63 17.21 -4.91 7.76
N GLY A 64 17.02 -5.79 8.74
CA GLY A 64 17.56 -7.15 8.78
C GLY A 64 16.72 -8.20 8.03
N ILE A 65 15.54 -7.85 7.50
CA ILE A 65 14.69 -8.78 6.76
C ILE A 65 15.24 -8.96 5.35
N THR A 66 15.69 -10.18 5.03
CA THR A 66 16.17 -10.59 3.70
C THR A 66 15.09 -11.31 2.90
N SER A 67 14.15 -11.97 3.58
CA SER A 67 12.94 -12.55 3.00
C SER A 67 11.77 -12.41 3.96
N LEU A 68 10.55 -12.30 3.42
CA LEU A 68 9.32 -12.30 4.20
C LEU A 68 8.23 -13.05 3.42
N GLU A 69 7.50 -13.92 4.12
CA GLU A 69 6.25 -14.55 3.67
C GLU A 69 5.19 -14.24 4.70
N ALA A 70 3.99 -13.86 4.26
CA ALA A 70 2.83 -13.65 5.13
C ALA A 70 1.54 -13.91 4.35
N SER A 71 0.51 -14.37 5.03
CA SER A 71 -0.85 -14.28 4.51
C SER A 71 -1.46 -12.95 4.97
N PHE A 72 -2.39 -12.40 4.20
CA PHE A 72 -3.09 -11.18 4.55
C PHE A 72 -4.59 -11.30 4.34
N HIS A 73 -5.32 -10.59 5.20
CA HIS A 73 -6.72 -10.25 5.01
C HIS A 73 -6.82 -8.73 4.85
N GLN A 74 -7.43 -8.27 3.75
CA GLN A 74 -7.56 -6.86 3.44
C GLN A 74 -9.04 -6.48 3.35
N LYS A 75 -9.38 -5.36 4.00
CA LYS A 75 -10.70 -4.75 3.98
C LYS A 75 -10.61 -3.32 3.48
N ILE A 76 -11.41 -3.00 2.47
CA ILE A 76 -11.47 -1.64 1.89
C ILE A 76 -12.88 -1.11 2.06
N PHE A 77 -13.04 -0.11 2.92
CA PHE A 77 -14.24 0.71 2.96
C PHE A 77 -14.14 1.80 1.89
N VAL A 78 -15.07 1.77 0.94
CA VAL A 78 -15.16 2.75 -0.15
C VAL A 78 -16.21 3.78 0.22
N SER A 79 -15.75 4.96 0.64
CA SER A 79 -16.60 6.03 1.20
C SER A 79 -17.70 6.45 0.22
N GLY A 80 -17.34 6.69 -1.05
CA GLY A 80 -18.27 7.20 -2.06
C GLY A 80 -19.49 6.31 -2.34
N ILE A 81 -19.40 5.01 -2.05
CA ILE A 81 -20.51 4.06 -2.22
C ILE A 81 -20.92 3.37 -0.91
N LYS A 82 -20.29 3.71 0.21
CA LYS A 82 -20.49 3.10 1.54
C LYS A 82 -20.49 1.56 1.52
N LYS A 83 -19.56 0.96 0.75
CA LYS A 83 -19.41 -0.49 0.68
C LYS A 83 -18.05 -0.93 1.20
N ILE A 84 -18.04 -2.11 1.78
CA ILE A 84 -16.82 -2.82 2.17
C ILE A 84 -16.49 -3.85 1.09
N ARG A 85 -15.20 -4.01 0.81
CA ARG A 85 -14.65 -5.07 -0.03
C ARG A 85 -13.58 -5.82 0.74
N ASP A 86 -13.68 -7.13 0.73
CA ASP A 86 -12.77 -8.01 1.44
C ASP A 86 -11.95 -8.82 0.45
N PHE A 87 -10.68 -9.02 0.79
CA PHE A 87 -9.71 -9.73 -0.01
C PHE A 87 -8.83 -10.58 0.88
N ASP A 88 -8.50 -11.76 0.41
CA ASP A 88 -7.50 -12.61 1.04
C ASP A 88 -6.35 -12.83 0.06
N GLY A 89 -5.16 -13.05 0.59
CA GLY A 89 -4.01 -13.34 -0.23
C GLY A 89 -2.74 -13.62 0.54
N ASP A 90 -1.66 -13.68 -0.22
CA ASP A 90 -0.31 -13.94 0.28
C ASP A 90 0.64 -12.85 -0.22
N PHE A 91 1.57 -12.49 0.65
CA PHE A 91 2.66 -11.57 0.37
C PHE A 91 3.99 -12.28 0.48
N TYR A 92 4.84 -12.09 -0.52
CA TYR A 92 6.20 -12.59 -0.55
C TYR A 92 7.15 -11.45 -0.86
N PHE A 93 8.27 -11.39 -0.15
CA PHE A 93 9.32 -10.40 -0.36
C PHE A 93 10.67 -11.10 -0.32
N LYS A 94 11.57 -10.65 -1.20
CA LYS A 94 12.98 -11.03 -1.18
C LYS A 94 13.83 -9.80 -1.48
N ARG A 95 14.68 -9.44 -0.53
CA ARG A 95 15.49 -8.22 -0.59
C ARG A 95 16.35 -8.22 -1.86
N HIS A 96 16.40 -7.07 -2.53
CA HIS A 96 17.08 -6.85 -3.82
C HIS A 96 16.57 -7.69 -5.01
N LYS A 97 15.56 -8.55 -4.83
CA LYS A 97 14.99 -9.36 -5.90
C LYS A 97 13.59 -8.90 -6.28
N GLY A 98 12.73 -8.61 -5.31
CA GLY A 98 11.36 -8.23 -5.61
C GLY A 98 10.35 -8.63 -4.55
N PHE A 99 9.08 -8.50 -4.90
CA PHE A 99 7.96 -8.92 -4.08
C PHE A 99 6.79 -9.40 -4.94
N LEU A 100 5.95 -10.25 -4.35
CA LEU A 100 4.68 -10.70 -4.93
C LEU A 100 3.55 -10.42 -3.94
N TRP A 101 2.58 -9.64 -4.36
CA TRP A 101 1.28 -9.52 -3.72
C TRP A 101 0.27 -10.35 -4.50
N LYS A 102 -0.19 -11.46 -3.92
CA LYS A 102 -1.10 -12.41 -4.58
C LYS A 102 -2.44 -12.43 -3.86
N TYR A 103 -3.45 -11.84 -4.49
CA TYR A 103 -4.83 -12.01 -4.10
C TYR A 103 -5.33 -13.39 -4.52
N THR A 104 -5.93 -14.12 -3.58
CA THR A 104 -6.54 -15.43 -3.78
C THR A 104 -8.07 -15.37 -3.76
N LYS A 105 -8.64 -14.35 -3.10
CA LYS A 105 -10.09 -14.09 -3.07
C LYS A 105 -10.39 -12.61 -3.24
N PRO A 106 -11.54 -12.26 -3.84
CA PRO A 106 -12.54 -13.17 -4.44
C PRO A 106 -12.16 -13.68 -5.84
N LYS A 107 -11.18 -13.05 -6.48
CA LYS A 107 -10.63 -13.46 -7.78
C LYS A 107 -9.12 -13.47 -7.70
N ALA A 108 -8.46 -14.36 -8.45
CA ALA A 108 -7.01 -14.38 -8.47
C ALA A 108 -6.46 -13.14 -9.18
N LYS A 109 -5.59 -12.41 -8.47
CA LYS A 109 -4.90 -11.24 -9.00
C LYS A 109 -3.50 -11.18 -8.40
N THR A 110 -2.51 -10.88 -9.22
CA THR A 110 -1.13 -10.73 -8.76
C THR A 110 -0.58 -9.36 -9.13
N PHE A 111 0.23 -8.84 -8.21
CA PHE A 111 1.12 -7.73 -8.45
C PHE A 111 2.52 -8.19 -8.07
N LEU A 112 3.38 -8.28 -9.07
CA LEU A 112 4.71 -8.83 -8.94
C LEU A 112 5.73 -7.79 -9.37
N TYR A 113 6.59 -7.38 -8.46
CA TYR A 113 7.79 -6.63 -8.79
C TYR A 113 8.97 -7.59 -8.85
N ASP A 114 9.66 -7.65 -9.98
CA ASP A 114 10.81 -8.55 -10.22
C ASP A 114 12.18 -7.86 -10.07
N GLY A 115 12.20 -6.66 -9.47
CA GLY A 115 13.39 -5.82 -9.36
C GLY A 115 13.55 -4.81 -10.50
N HIS A 116 12.80 -4.96 -11.59
CA HIS A 116 12.87 -4.06 -12.75
C HIS A 116 11.50 -3.58 -13.23
N HIS A 117 10.52 -4.49 -13.27
CA HIS A 117 9.18 -4.25 -13.78
C HIS A 117 8.13 -4.65 -12.76
N MET A 118 7.01 -3.94 -12.78
CA MET A 118 5.78 -4.35 -12.14
C MET A 118 4.92 -5.11 -13.15
N TRP A 119 4.52 -6.31 -12.77
CA TRP A 119 3.64 -7.19 -13.52
C TRP A 119 2.29 -7.27 -12.81
N GLN A 120 1.21 -7.03 -13.54
CA GLN A 120 -0.15 -7.17 -13.04
C GLN A 120 -0.90 -8.20 -13.89
N ASP A 121 -1.26 -9.31 -13.25
CA ASP A 121 -2.02 -10.40 -13.85
C ASP A 121 -3.32 -10.60 -13.10
N GLU A 122 -4.43 -10.68 -13.83
CA GLU A 122 -5.78 -10.90 -13.32
C GLU A 122 -6.41 -12.07 -14.06
N GLU A 123 -7.01 -13.01 -13.33
CA GLU A 123 -7.56 -14.26 -13.87
C GLU A 123 -8.49 -14.07 -15.08
N ASP A 124 -9.31 -13.03 -15.07
CA ASP A 124 -10.32 -12.75 -16.09
C ASP A 124 -9.82 -11.89 -17.27
N LYS A 125 -8.52 -11.54 -17.28
CA LYS A 125 -7.89 -10.81 -18.39
C LYS A 125 -7.12 -11.76 -19.30
N THR A 126 -7.20 -11.50 -20.60
CA THR A 126 -6.42 -12.20 -21.64
C THR A 126 -4.98 -11.67 -21.75
N PHE A 127 -4.63 -10.65 -20.98
CA PHE A 127 -3.32 -10.01 -21.01
C PHE A 127 -2.76 -9.79 -19.60
N VAL A 128 -1.44 -9.67 -19.52
CA VAL A 128 -0.67 -9.24 -18.35
C VAL A 128 -0.09 -7.86 -18.64
N LEU A 129 -0.28 -6.92 -17.72
CA LEU A 129 0.33 -5.60 -17.81
C LEU A 129 1.75 -5.66 -17.27
N LYS A 130 2.70 -5.08 -18.00
CA LYS A 130 4.08 -4.91 -17.59
C LYS A 130 4.45 -3.42 -17.65
N SER A 131 4.85 -2.86 -16.52
CA SER A 131 5.23 -1.45 -16.42
C SER A 131 6.63 -1.32 -15.84
N LYS A 132 7.44 -0.41 -16.39
CA LYS A 132 8.73 -0.07 -15.79
C LYS A 132 8.51 0.76 -14.53
N VAL A 133 9.12 0.35 -13.41
CA VAL A 133 8.99 1.07 -12.14
C VAL A 133 10.34 1.65 -11.73
N SER A 134 10.37 2.96 -11.50
CA SER A 134 11.49 3.60 -10.80
C SER A 134 11.21 3.59 -9.30
N ARG A 135 12.07 2.90 -8.53
CA ARG A 135 11.95 2.73 -7.08
C ARG A 135 12.00 4.06 -6.31
N GLU A 136 12.64 5.07 -6.90
CA GLU A 136 12.69 6.44 -6.36
C GLU A 136 11.32 7.13 -6.39
N LYS A 137 10.45 6.74 -7.33
CA LYS A 137 9.11 7.32 -7.51
C LYS A 137 8.00 6.60 -6.74
N THR A 138 8.31 5.47 -6.10
CA THR A 138 7.32 4.63 -5.39
C THR A 138 7.42 4.71 -3.87
N GLY A 139 8.26 5.59 -3.32
CA GLY A 139 8.39 5.73 -1.86
C GLY A 139 7.08 6.19 -1.22
N GLY A 140 6.66 5.52 -0.14
CA GLY A 140 5.48 5.91 0.64
C GLY A 140 4.12 5.48 0.08
N THR A 141 4.10 4.68 -0.99
CA THR A 141 2.86 4.07 -1.52
C THR A 141 2.62 2.65 -1.00
N PHE A 142 3.45 2.18 -0.07
CA PHE A 142 3.48 0.78 0.40
C PHE A 142 3.78 -0.24 -0.72
N PHE A 143 4.19 0.24 -1.90
CA PHE A 143 4.71 -0.59 -2.97
C PHE A 143 5.89 -1.42 -2.48
N ASP A 144 6.72 -0.87 -1.60
CA ASP A 144 7.86 -1.57 -1.00
C ASP A 144 7.67 -1.66 0.51
N LEU A 145 6.58 -2.29 0.96
CA LEU A 145 6.14 -2.39 2.37
C LEU A 145 7.30 -2.58 3.36
N VAL A 146 8.22 -3.51 3.07
CA VAL A 146 9.35 -3.81 3.95
C VAL A 146 10.34 -2.64 4.03
N GLU A 147 10.67 -2.03 2.89
CA GLU A 147 11.61 -0.89 2.84
C GLU A 147 10.97 0.43 3.32
N ASP A 148 9.64 0.58 3.17
CA ASP A 148 8.88 1.71 3.69
C ASP A 148 8.81 1.64 5.23
N ILE A 149 8.60 0.46 5.81
CA ILE A 149 8.63 0.29 7.28
C ILE A 149 10.05 0.52 7.82
N ALA A 150 11.09 0.08 7.10
CA ALA A 150 12.49 0.35 7.48
C ALA A 150 12.84 1.85 7.49
N ARG A 151 12.02 2.70 6.86
CA ARG A 151 12.21 4.15 6.71
C ARG A 151 10.98 4.94 7.14
N ILE A 152 10.15 4.37 8.02
CA ILE A 152 8.83 4.91 8.35
C ILE A 152 8.89 6.31 8.96
N ASP A 153 9.97 6.62 9.68
CA ASP A 153 10.26 7.93 10.25
C ASP A 153 10.55 9.00 9.19
N ASN A 154 10.98 8.64 7.98
CA ASN A 154 11.12 9.59 6.88
C ASN A 154 9.76 9.93 6.24
N LEU A 155 8.78 9.04 6.39
CA LEU A 155 7.48 9.13 5.75
C LEU A 155 6.42 9.76 6.67
N PHE A 156 6.48 9.47 7.97
CA PHE A 156 5.44 9.82 8.93
C PHE A 156 5.99 10.43 10.22
N THR A 157 5.16 11.27 10.84
CA THR A 157 5.31 11.74 12.22
C THR A 157 4.34 10.96 13.11
N VAL A 158 4.79 10.60 14.32
CA VAL A 158 3.94 9.96 15.32
C VAL A 158 2.99 10.99 15.92
N LYS A 159 1.69 10.77 15.78
CA LYS A 159 0.64 11.52 16.47
C LYS A 159 0.31 10.89 17.81
N GLN A 160 0.25 9.57 17.86
CA GLN A 160 -0.02 8.81 19.08
C GLN A 160 0.80 7.53 19.09
N HIS A 161 1.30 7.17 20.27
CA HIS A 161 1.95 5.89 20.53
C HIS A 161 1.41 5.32 21.85
N SER A 162 0.85 4.12 21.81
CA SER A 162 0.33 3.43 23.00
C SER A 162 0.47 1.91 22.87
N MET A 163 0.14 1.18 23.94
CA MET A 163 -0.01 -0.27 23.90
C MET A 163 -1.49 -0.64 23.76
N LEU A 164 -1.82 -1.47 22.77
CA LEU A 164 -3.18 -1.98 22.58
C LEU A 164 -3.14 -3.50 22.40
N ALA A 165 -3.85 -4.22 23.27
CA ALA A 165 -3.92 -5.69 23.25
C ALA A 165 -2.53 -6.38 23.18
N GLY A 166 -1.53 -5.82 23.87
CA GLY A 166 -0.17 -6.35 23.92
C GLY A 166 0.70 -6.09 22.68
N MET A 167 0.24 -5.22 21.76
CA MET A 167 0.97 -4.73 20.60
C MET A 167 1.27 -3.24 20.76
N GLU A 168 2.39 -2.77 20.20
CA GLU A 168 2.61 -1.34 20.02
C GLU A 168 1.65 -0.82 18.95
N TYR A 169 0.98 0.28 19.26
CA TYR A 169 0.03 0.95 18.40
C TYR A 169 0.53 2.35 18.09
N PHE A 170 0.57 2.70 16.81
CA PHE A 170 0.94 4.04 16.37
C PHE A 170 -0.15 4.65 15.50
N GLU A 171 -0.52 5.91 15.79
CA GLU A 171 -1.17 6.79 14.81
C GLU A 171 -0.13 7.69 14.17
N LEU A 172 -0.16 7.73 12.84
CA LEU A 172 0.86 8.31 12.00
C LEU A 172 0.25 9.34 11.06
N ILE A 173 0.91 10.48 10.93
CA ILE A 173 0.53 11.55 10.00
C ILE A 173 1.64 11.71 8.97
N PRO A 174 1.34 11.74 7.66
CA PRO A 174 2.36 11.92 6.63
C PRO A 174 3.13 13.22 6.82
N LYS A 175 4.43 13.19 6.56
CA LYS A 175 5.29 14.39 6.63
C LYS A 175 5.19 15.30 5.40
N LYS A 176 4.64 14.79 4.30
CA LYS A 176 4.46 15.50 3.04
C LYS A 176 3.03 15.32 2.57
N ASP A 177 2.57 16.25 1.72
CA ASP A 177 1.27 16.13 1.06
C ASP A 177 1.16 14.78 0.35
N SER A 178 0.08 14.08 0.65
CA SER A 178 -0.16 12.70 0.23
C SER A 178 -1.65 12.46 0.07
N THR A 179 -2.02 11.40 -0.64
CA THR A 179 -3.40 10.91 -0.65
C THR A 179 -3.79 10.27 0.69
N VAL A 180 -2.81 9.97 1.55
CA VAL A 180 -3.01 9.46 2.89
C VAL A 180 -3.23 10.64 3.84
N ASN A 181 -4.30 10.61 4.63
CA ASN A 181 -4.52 11.55 5.73
C ASN A 181 -3.89 11.03 7.04
N MET A 182 -4.01 9.72 7.28
CA MET A 182 -3.53 9.07 8.50
C MET A 182 -3.25 7.60 8.23
N ALA A 183 -2.21 7.07 8.86
CA ALA A 183 -1.97 5.64 8.95
C ALA A 183 -2.01 5.20 10.41
N LYS A 184 -2.51 4.01 10.67
CA LYS A 184 -2.42 3.35 11.96
C LYS A 184 -1.72 2.02 11.78
N ILE A 185 -0.79 1.70 12.66
CA ILE A 185 -0.07 0.43 12.61
C ILE A 185 -0.07 -0.26 13.97
N TRP A 186 -0.11 -1.59 13.93
CA TRP A 186 0.01 -2.46 15.09
C TRP A 186 1.22 -3.36 14.91
N ILE A 187 2.14 -3.29 15.85
CA ILE A 187 3.42 -3.99 15.83
C ILE A 187 3.44 -4.97 17.00
N ASP A 188 3.80 -6.23 16.73
CA ASP A 188 3.92 -7.22 17.79
C ASP A 188 5.24 -7.11 18.57
N LYS A 189 5.38 -7.91 19.63
CA LYS A 189 6.58 -7.95 20.49
C LYS A 189 7.86 -8.37 19.76
N LYS A 190 7.77 -8.89 18.52
CA LYS A 190 8.91 -9.22 17.66
C LYS A 190 9.24 -8.09 16.68
N ASN A 191 8.63 -6.93 16.86
CA ASN A 191 8.69 -5.76 15.98
C ASN A 191 8.17 -6.04 14.57
N LEU A 192 7.20 -6.96 14.40
CA LEU A 192 6.60 -7.26 13.11
C LEU A 192 5.25 -6.57 12.96
N LEU A 193 5.00 -5.97 11.77
CA LEU A 193 3.72 -5.37 11.42
C LEU A 193 2.63 -6.44 11.34
N ARG A 194 1.62 -6.31 12.20
CA ARG A 194 0.45 -7.21 12.24
C ARG A 194 -0.76 -6.63 11.58
N LYS A 195 -0.92 -5.31 11.62
CA LYS A 195 -2.04 -4.61 11.01
C LYS A 195 -1.62 -3.22 10.57
N ILE A 196 -2.14 -2.80 9.43
CA ILE A 196 -2.10 -1.43 8.97
C ILE A 196 -3.51 -0.97 8.60
N GLU A 197 -3.87 0.26 8.94
CA GLU A 197 -5.07 0.94 8.49
C GLU A 197 -4.68 2.29 7.89
N ILE A 198 -5.08 2.55 6.65
CA ILE A 198 -4.79 3.79 5.93
C ILE A 198 -6.12 4.51 5.70
N LEU A 199 -6.22 5.73 6.20
CA LEU A 199 -7.29 6.66 5.89
C LEU A 199 -6.83 7.60 4.77
N GLU A 200 -7.56 7.62 3.67
CA GLU A 200 -7.29 8.47 2.52
C GLU A 200 -8.09 9.79 2.56
N PHE A 201 -7.65 10.79 1.78
CA PHE A 201 -8.35 12.08 1.64
C PHE A 201 -9.77 11.95 1.08
N THR A 202 -10.04 10.89 0.33
CA THR A 202 -11.38 10.54 -0.20
C THR A 202 -12.32 9.98 0.86
N GLY A 203 -11.82 9.73 2.07
CA GLY A 203 -12.52 9.03 3.15
C GLY A 203 -12.50 7.51 3.01
N ASN A 204 -11.83 6.94 1.99
CA ASN A 204 -11.62 5.51 1.92
C ASN A 204 -10.75 5.05 3.09
N ILE A 205 -11.04 3.85 3.60
CA ILE A 205 -10.25 3.20 4.64
C ILE A 205 -9.78 1.86 4.11
N ASN A 206 -8.47 1.66 4.07
CA ASN A 206 -7.85 0.41 3.68
C ASN A 206 -7.16 -0.22 4.90
N THR A 207 -7.68 -1.37 5.35
CA THR A 207 -7.15 -2.13 6.47
C THR A 207 -6.54 -3.43 5.95
N ILE A 208 -5.30 -3.74 6.32
CA ILE A 208 -4.62 -5.00 5.99
C ILE A 208 -4.13 -5.61 7.30
N GLU A 209 -4.50 -6.87 7.53
CA GLU A 209 -4.06 -7.68 8.68
C GLU A 209 -3.19 -8.83 8.17
N PHE A 210 -2.03 -9.03 8.81
CA PHE A 210 -1.05 -10.04 8.43
C PHE A 210 -1.02 -11.20 9.44
N THR A 211 -1.02 -12.42 8.89
CA THR A 211 -0.89 -13.68 9.62
C THR A 211 0.23 -14.53 9.03
N ASP A 212 0.58 -15.61 9.72
CA ASP A 212 1.54 -16.62 9.24
C ASP A 212 2.89 -16.05 8.80
N ILE A 213 3.31 -14.97 9.46
CA ILE A 213 4.51 -14.20 9.11
C ILE A 213 5.75 -15.05 9.37
N LYS A 214 6.54 -15.28 8.31
CA LYS A 214 7.85 -15.92 8.34
C LYS A 214 8.87 -14.94 7.78
N VAL A 215 9.85 -14.59 8.59
CA VAL A 215 10.96 -13.73 8.19
C VAL A 215 12.24 -14.55 8.07
N ASN A 216 13.08 -14.22 7.09
CA ASN A 216 14.38 -14.85 6.84
C ASN A 216 14.32 -16.37 6.62
N ALA A 217 13.14 -16.92 6.32
CA ALA A 217 12.97 -18.29 5.87
C ALA A 217 13.33 -18.41 4.37
N PRO A 218 13.78 -19.58 3.88
CA PRO A 218 14.02 -19.78 2.45
C PRO A 218 12.77 -19.50 1.61
N VAL A 219 12.84 -18.47 0.77
CA VAL A 219 11.83 -18.17 -0.25
C VAL A 219 12.46 -18.44 -1.61
N SER A 220 11.85 -19.34 -2.39
CA SER A 220 12.28 -19.66 -3.75
C SER A 220 12.23 -18.40 -4.62
N ASP A 221 13.31 -18.14 -5.37
CA ASP A 221 13.38 -17.03 -6.34
C ASP A 221 12.24 -17.10 -7.35
N SER A 222 11.76 -18.31 -7.66
CA SER A 222 10.64 -18.50 -8.59
C SER A 222 9.33 -17.87 -8.13
N LYS A 223 9.16 -17.54 -6.85
CA LYS A 223 7.96 -16.85 -6.34
C LYS A 223 7.95 -15.35 -6.68
N VAL A 224 9.11 -14.76 -6.93
CA VAL A 224 9.28 -13.31 -7.17
C VAL A 224 9.85 -13.00 -8.56
N ILE A 225 9.67 -13.91 -9.51
CA ILE A 225 10.04 -13.74 -10.91
C ILE A 225 8.83 -14.07 -11.77
N TYR A 226 8.50 -13.19 -12.72
CA TYR A 226 7.37 -13.43 -13.62
C TYR A 226 7.73 -14.58 -14.56
N LYS A 227 6.80 -15.54 -14.69
CA LYS A 227 6.91 -16.65 -15.64
C LYS A 227 5.70 -16.60 -16.56
N SER A 228 5.94 -16.28 -17.83
CA SER A 228 4.90 -16.40 -18.84
C SER A 228 4.46 -17.85 -18.96
N ASN A 229 3.13 -18.05 -19.00
CA ASN A 229 2.51 -19.34 -19.29
C ASN A 229 2.20 -19.50 -20.79
N GLY A 230 2.51 -18.50 -21.62
CA GLY A 230 2.20 -18.48 -23.06
C GLY A 230 0.72 -18.33 -23.40
N VAL A 231 -0.17 -18.22 -22.41
CA VAL A 231 -1.63 -18.13 -22.60
C VAL A 231 -2.09 -16.67 -22.71
N LYS A 232 -1.43 -15.76 -21.99
CA LYS A 232 -1.79 -14.34 -21.94
C LYS A 232 -0.78 -13.48 -22.68
N ASP A 233 -1.28 -12.48 -23.41
CA ASP A 233 -0.44 -11.49 -24.07
C ASP A 233 0.21 -10.56 -23.03
N VAL A 234 1.47 -10.16 -23.26
CA VAL A 234 2.13 -9.16 -22.42
C VAL A 234 1.96 -7.78 -23.06
N VAL A 235 1.35 -6.86 -22.33
CA VAL A 235 1.14 -5.48 -22.76
C VAL A 235 2.05 -4.57 -21.94
N GLU A 236 2.99 -3.90 -22.62
CA GLU A 236 3.93 -2.96 -21.99
C GLU A 236 3.33 -1.54 -21.90
N ARG A 237 3.61 -0.85 -20.78
CA ARG A 237 3.20 0.54 -20.53
C ARG A 237 4.38 1.41 -20.07
#